data_AF-A0A0V1K9T0-F1
#
_entry.id   AF-A0A0V1K9T0-F1
#
_cell.length_a   1.000
_cell.length_b   1.000
_cell.length_c   1.000
_cell.angle_alpha   90.00
_cell.angle_beta   90.00
_cell.angle_gamma   90.00
#
_symmetry.space_group_name_H-M   'P 1'
#
loop_
_entity.id
_entity.type
_entity.pdbx_description
1 polymer ?
#
loop_
_entity_poly.entity_id
_entity_poly.type
_entity_poly.pdbx_seq_one_letter_code
_entity_poly.pdbx_strand_id
1 'polypeptide(L)'
;MHDKSNLFEFLELKDYTTNYSEMVFNSSIKNRFKDRFNLPRLESDMIFMKAAKSNLIEWTVKDVSNFVAELGFGKEALVFEQNFVDGCTLMLMEKEFIVNDLKIPLGQALKLYRRINTLQIMISKNNIKC
;
A
#
# COMPACT_ATOMS: atom_id res chain seq x y z
N MET A 1 33.94 2.00 -47.56
CA MET A 1 33.12 2.99 -46.84
C MET A 1 32.01 2.21 -46.15
N HIS A 2 32.25 1.73 -44.93
CA HIS A 2 31.27 0.92 -44.19
C HIS A 2 30.32 1.84 -43.44
N ASP A 3 29.03 1.62 -43.70
CA ASP A 3 27.92 2.43 -43.21
C ASP A 3 27.77 2.26 -41.69
N LYS A 4 28.11 3.31 -40.94
CA LYS A 4 28.05 3.35 -39.46
C LYS A 4 26.63 3.46 -38.93
N SER A 5 25.63 3.66 -39.79
CA SER A 5 24.21 3.75 -39.43
C SER A 5 23.67 2.46 -38.80
N ASN A 6 24.06 1.30 -39.35
CA ASN A 6 23.63 -0.03 -38.88
C ASN A 6 24.09 -0.36 -37.46
N LEU A 7 25.26 0.15 -37.05
CA LEU A 7 25.77 -0.11 -35.71
C LEU A 7 25.00 0.70 -34.65
N PHE A 8 24.58 1.92 -35.00
CA PHE A 8 23.81 2.78 -34.11
C PHE A 8 22.40 2.22 -33.87
N GLU A 9 21.71 1.81 -34.95
CA GLU A 9 20.38 1.19 -34.87
C GLU A 9 20.41 -0.13 -34.09
N PHE A 10 21.46 -0.93 -34.24
CA PHE A 10 21.63 -2.18 -33.50
C PHE A 10 21.88 -1.98 -32.01
N LEU A 11 22.63 -0.94 -31.63
CA LEU A 11 22.86 -0.58 -30.22
C LEU A 11 21.55 -0.11 -29.57
N GLU A 12 20.77 0.73 -30.27
CA GLU A 12 19.50 1.25 -29.78
C GLU A 12 18.45 0.13 -29.61
N LEU A 13 18.40 -0.83 -30.54
CA LEU A 13 17.54 -2.01 -30.42
C LEU A 13 17.96 -2.91 -29.25
N LYS A 14 19.26 -3.08 -29.00
CA LYS A 14 19.74 -3.83 -27.83
C LYS A 14 19.33 -3.16 -26.54
N ASP A 15 19.57 -1.86 -26.39
CA ASP A 15 19.20 -1.11 -25.20
C ASP A 15 17.69 -1.15 -24.95
N TYR A 16 16.88 -1.02 -26.00
CA TYR A 16 15.43 -1.14 -25.89
C TYR A 16 15.00 -2.53 -25.39
N THR A 17 15.55 -3.61 -25.99
CA THR A 17 15.23 -4.99 -25.57
C THR A 17 15.69 -5.28 -24.14
N THR A 18 16.85 -4.79 -23.75
CA THR A 18 17.38 -4.89 -22.38
C THR A 18 16.45 -4.20 -21.40
N ASN A 19 16.05 -2.95 -21.65
CA ASN A 19 15.11 -2.21 -20.81
C ASN A 19 13.77 -2.93 -20.67
N TYR A 20 13.21 -3.47 -21.76
CA TYR A 20 11.96 -4.25 -21.71
C TYR A 20 12.10 -5.52 -20.86
N SER A 21 13.18 -6.27 -21.06
CA SER A 21 13.42 -7.50 -20.28
C SER A 21 13.60 -7.20 -18.79
N GLU A 22 14.26 -6.10 -18.45
CA GLU A 22 14.46 -5.63 -17.08
C GLU A 22 13.15 -5.14 -16.44
N MET A 23 12.31 -4.41 -17.20
CA MET A 23 10.96 -4.02 -16.77
C MET A 23 10.06 -5.24 -16.50
N VAL A 24 10.07 -6.24 -17.39
CA VAL A 24 9.28 -7.47 -17.23
C VAL A 24 9.80 -8.29 -16.04
N PHE A 25 11.11 -8.43 -15.88
CA PHE A 25 11.73 -9.11 -14.74
C PHE A 25 11.39 -8.42 -13.42
N ASN A 26 11.55 -7.09 -13.34
CA ASN A 26 11.21 -6.30 -12.15
C ASN A 26 9.71 -6.35 -11.82
N SER A 27 8.84 -6.33 -12.83
CA SER A 27 7.39 -6.52 -12.66
C SER A 27 7.05 -7.92 -12.11
N SER A 28 7.69 -8.96 -12.65
CA SER A 28 7.50 -10.35 -12.21
C SER A 28 8.01 -10.58 -10.78
N ILE A 29 9.13 -9.94 -10.40
CA ILE A 29 9.65 -9.92 -9.03
C ILE A 29 8.71 -9.16 -8.08
N LYS A 30 8.26 -7.94 -8.44
CA LYS A 30 7.29 -7.17 -7.64
C LYS A 30 5.97 -7.92 -7.43
N ASN A 31 5.52 -8.70 -8.42
CA ASN A 31 4.31 -9.52 -8.27
C ASN A 31 4.49 -10.70 -7.30
N ARG A 32 5.69 -11.27 -7.15
CA ARG A 32 5.95 -12.32 -6.14
C ARG A 32 5.81 -11.82 -4.69
N PHE A 33 5.98 -10.52 -4.48
CA PHE A 33 5.84 -9.86 -3.18
C PHE A 33 4.43 -9.38 -2.87
N LYS A 34 3.44 -9.73 -3.69
CA LYS A 34 2.03 -9.48 -3.41
C LYS A 34 1.33 -10.78 -3.05
N ASP A 35 0.30 -10.68 -2.22
CA ASP A 35 -0.55 -11.81 -1.89
C ASP A 35 -1.72 -11.99 -2.88
N ARG A 36 -2.57 -12.98 -2.62
CA ARG A 36 -3.76 -13.32 -3.43
C ARG A 36 -4.78 -12.17 -3.59
N PHE A 37 -4.65 -11.07 -2.82
CA PHE A 37 -5.47 -9.87 -2.95
C PHE A 37 -4.75 -8.73 -3.70
N ASN A 38 -3.59 -9.01 -4.31
CA ASN A 38 -2.70 -8.06 -4.98
C ASN A 38 -2.16 -6.98 -4.02
N LEU A 39 -2.00 -7.30 -2.74
CA LEU A 39 -1.48 -6.40 -1.71
C LEU A 39 -0.02 -6.76 -1.35
N PRO A 40 0.88 -5.77 -1.16
CA PRO A 40 2.25 -6.01 -0.69
C PRO A 40 2.31 -6.90 0.56
N ARG A 41 3.25 -7.83 0.62
CA ARG A 41 3.52 -8.64 1.83
C ARG A 41 3.95 -7.74 2.98
N LEU A 42 3.48 -8.05 4.18
CA LEU A 42 3.67 -7.25 5.40
C LEU A 42 5.13 -7.01 5.72
N GLU A 43 5.98 -8.02 5.54
CA GLU A 43 7.41 -7.97 5.86
C GLU A 43 8.19 -6.98 4.97
N SER A 44 7.63 -6.64 3.81
CA SER A 44 8.22 -5.72 2.83
C SER A 44 7.53 -4.36 2.75
N ASP A 45 6.43 -4.17 3.48
CA ASP A 45 5.62 -2.97 3.40
C ASP A 45 6.20 -1.88 4.33
N MET A 46 7.09 -1.05 3.78
CA MET A 46 7.78 0.01 4.52
C MET A 46 6.82 1.03 5.13
N ILE A 47 5.69 1.30 4.47
CA ILE A 47 4.63 2.20 4.96
C ILE A 47 4.05 1.61 6.24
N PHE A 48 3.71 0.33 6.19
CA PHE A 48 3.16 -0.40 7.32
C PHE A 48 4.14 -0.51 8.49
N MET A 49 5.41 -0.78 8.22
CA MET A 49 6.45 -0.87 9.25
C MET A 49 6.77 0.47 9.90
N LYS A 50 6.67 1.58 9.15
CA LYS A 50 6.79 2.94 9.70
C LYS A 50 5.62 3.24 10.63
N ALA A 51 4.40 2.93 10.21
CA ALA A 51 3.20 3.11 11.03
C ALA A 51 3.28 2.33 12.35
N ALA A 52 3.67 1.05 12.28
CA ALA A 52 3.78 0.17 13.45
C ALA A 52 4.83 0.61 14.48
N LYS A 53 5.79 1.47 14.10
CA LYS A 53 6.81 2.04 14.99
C LYS A 53 6.44 3.43 15.53
N SER A 54 5.36 4.02 15.04
CA SER A 54 4.92 5.36 15.43
C SER A 54 3.89 5.32 16.56
N ASN A 55 3.64 6.46 17.21
CA ASN A 55 2.56 6.58 18.18
C ASN A 55 1.22 6.79 17.45
N LEU A 56 0.52 5.69 17.15
CA LEU A 56 -0.73 5.74 16.40
C LEU A 56 -1.85 6.48 17.13
N ILE A 57 -1.83 6.55 18.46
CA ILE A 57 -2.88 7.25 19.22
C ILE A 57 -2.83 8.77 19.00
N GLU A 58 -1.65 9.31 18.69
CA GLU A 58 -1.45 10.74 18.42
C GLU A 58 -1.68 11.11 16.95
N TRP A 59 -2.00 10.14 16.09
CA TRP A 59 -2.26 10.42 14.68
C TRP A 59 -3.51 11.26 14.52
N THR A 60 -3.36 12.37 13.80
CA THR A 60 -4.47 13.22 13.40
C THR A 60 -5.29 12.56 12.29
N VAL A 61 -6.47 13.12 12.01
CA VAL A 61 -7.27 12.75 10.83
C VAL A 61 -6.44 12.81 9.55
N LYS A 62 -5.52 13.78 9.45
CA LYS A 62 -4.69 13.92 8.25
C LYS A 62 -3.63 12.83 8.14
N ASP A 63 -3.03 12.44 9.26
CA ASP A 63 -2.05 11.36 9.30
C ASP A 63 -2.68 10.02 8.88
N VAL A 64 -3.88 9.74 9.39
CA VAL A 64 -4.67 8.56 9.00
C VAL A 64 -5.01 8.58 7.51
N SER A 65 -5.53 9.70 7.01
CA SER A 65 -5.87 9.84 5.58
C SER A 65 -4.65 9.61 4.69
N ASN A 66 -3.51 10.23 5.03
CA ASN A 66 -2.25 10.05 4.28
C ASN A 66 -1.79 8.59 4.31
N PHE A 67 -1.82 7.93 5.47
CA PHE A 67 -1.47 6.52 5.60
C PHE A 67 -2.35 5.62 4.71
N VAL A 68 -3.67 5.81 4.74
CA VAL A 68 -4.61 5.04 3.89
C VAL A 68 -4.33 5.27 2.40
N ALA A 69 -3.99 6.50 2.01
CA ALA A 69 -3.60 6.81 0.64
C ALA A 69 -2.28 6.13 0.23
N GLU A 70 -1.26 6.16 1.09
CA GLU A 70 0.05 5.51 0.87
C GLU A 70 -0.06 3.98 0.77
N LEU A 71 -1.06 3.38 1.43
CA LEU A 71 -1.39 1.95 1.26
C LEU A 71 -2.06 1.63 -0.09
N GLY A 72 -2.35 2.64 -0.91
CA GLY A 72 -2.99 2.50 -2.23
C GLY A 72 -4.52 2.63 -2.21
N PHE A 73 -5.11 3.11 -1.11
CA PHE A 73 -6.57 3.29 -0.96
C PHE A 73 -6.95 4.78 -1.00
N GLY A 74 -6.45 5.52 -2.00
CA GLY A 74 -6.61 6.98 -2.05
C GLY A 74 -8.06 7.49 -2.11
N LYS A 75 -9.01 6.69 -2.63
CA LYS A 75 -10.43 7.06 -2.61
C LYS A 75 -11.01 6.93 -1.19
N GLU A 76 -10.65 5.84 -0.51
CA GLU A 76 -11.06 5.58 0.88
C GLU A 76 -10.39 6.57 1.85
N ALA A 77 -9.18 7.04 1.56
CA ALA A 77 -8.51 8.07 2.35
C ALA A 77 -9.34 9.35 2.50
N LEU A 78 -10.05 9.77 1.44
CA LEU A 78 -10.97 10.90 1.48
C LEU A 78 -12.19 10.60 2.35
N VAL A 79 -12.70 9.37 2.32
CA VAL A 79 -13.81 8.94 3.16
C VAL A 79 -13.40 8.96 4.64
N PHE A 80 -12.19 8.51 4.96
CA PHE A 80 -11.65 8.57 6.32
C PHE A 80 -11.51 10.02 6.81
N GLU A 81 -11.02 10.92 5.95
CA GLU A 81 -10.90 12.35 6.28
C GLU A 81 -12.27 13.01 6.51
N GLN A 82 -13.25 12.73 5.65
CA GLN A 82 -14.63 13.26 5.75
C GLN A 82 -15.38 12.76 7.00
N ASN A 83 -15.04 11.58 7.49
CA ASN A 83 -15.64 10.99 8.69
C ASN A 83 -14.78 11.20 9.94
N PHE A 84 -13.76 12.08 9.88
CA PHE A 84 -12.91 12.44 11.01
C PHE A 84 -12.23 11.25 11.69
N VAL A 85 -11.84 10.24 10.91
CA VAL A 85 -11.15 9.07 11.45
C VAL A 85 -9.73 9.46 11.84
N ASP A 86 -9.49 9.58 13.14
CA ASP A 86 -8.17 9.79 13.74
C ASP A 86 -7.51 8.46 14.14
N GLY A 87 -6.29 8.56 14.71
CA GLY A 87 -5.51 7.41 15.12
C GLY A 87 -6.21 6.52 16.14
N CYS A 88 -6.88 7.12 17.13
CA CYS A 88 -7.65 6.40 18.13
C CYS A 88 -8.79 5.60 17.49
N THR A 89 -9.58 6.25 16.63
CA THR A 89 -10.69 5.62 15.90
C THR A 89 -10.20 4.51 14.98
N LEU A 90 -9.07 4.72 14.29
CA LEU A 90 -8.44 3.72 13.44
C LEU A 90 -8.07 2.45 14.23
N MET A 91 -7.56 2.61 15.45
CA MET A 91 -7.16 1.48 16.30
C MET A 91 -8.33 0.71 16.92
N LEU A 92 -9.51 1.32 16.97
CA LEU A 92 -10.77 0.69 17.40
C LEU A 92 -11.64 0.22 16.22
N MET A 93 -11.18 0.43 14.99
CA MET A 93 -11.99 0.24 13.80
C MET A 93 -12.36 -1.23 13.58
N GLU A 94 -13.66 -1.50 13.50
CA GLU A 94 -14.23 -2.81 13.17
C GLU A 94 -14.53 -2.93 11.67
N LYS A 95 -14.66 -4.17 11.19
CA LYS A 95 -14.95 -4.45 9.77
C LYS A 95 -16.32 -3.89 9.38
N GLU A 96 -17.28 -4.02 10.27
CA GLU A 96 -18.67 -3.61 10.12
C GLU A 96 -18.77 -2.10 9.91
N PHE A 97 -17.98 -1.32 10.65
CA PHE A 97 -17.91 0.15 10.50
C PHE A 97 -17.48 0.56 9.09
N ILE A 98 -16.46 -0.10 8.53
CA ILE A 98 -15.95 0.20 7.19
C ILE A 98 -17.02 -0.09 6.11
N VAL A 99 -17.77 -1.18 6.25
CA VAL A 99 -18.76 -1.60 5.26
C VAL A 99 -20.05 -0.79 5.38
N ASN A 100 -20.55 -0.59 6.60
CA ASN A 100 -21.89 -0.05 6.85
C ASN A 100 -21.87 1.47 6.99
N ASP A 101 -20.94 2.00 7.78
CA ASP A 101 -20.90 3.43 8.13
C ASP A 101 -20.11 4.22 7.08
N LEU A 102 -18.91 3.74 6.71
CA LEU A 102 -18.10 4.37 5.66
C LEU A 102 -18.57 4.03 4.24
N LYS A 103 -19.48 3.05 4.10
CA LYS A 103 -20.07 2.62 2.82
C LYS A 103 -19.03 2.23 1.76
N ILE A 104 -17.89 1.70 2.19
CA ILE A 104 -16.83 1.26 1.28
C ILE A 104 -17.24 -0.08 0.65
N PRO A 105 -17.11 -0.26 -0.68
CA PRO A 105 -17.48 -1.51 -1.35
C PRO A 105 -16.78 -2.73 -0.74
N LEU A 106 -17.52 -3.83 -0.55
CA LEU A 106 -17.06 -5.01 0.19
C LEU A 106 -15.64 -5.48 -0.20
N GLY A 107 -15.32 -5.52 -1.50
CA GLY A 107 -13.99 -5.92 -1.97
C GLY A 107 -12.86 -4.99 -1.50
N GLN A 108 -13.08 -3.67 -1.54
CA GLN A 108 -12.14 -2.67 -1.03
C GLN A 108 -12.09 -2.73 0.50
N ALA A 109 -13.24 -2.85 1.16
CA ALA A 109 -13.36 -2.91 2.61
C ALA A 109 -12.57 -4.10 3.18
N LEU A 110 -12.66 -5.29 2.57
CA LEU A 110 -11.90 -6.46 3.00
C LEU A 110 -10.38 -6.25 2.88
N LYS A 111 -9.93 -5.61 1.80
CA LYS A 111 -8.50 -5.33 1.56
C LYS A 111 -7.96 -4.32 2.58
N LEU A 112 -8.69 -3.22 2.80
CA LEU A 112 -8.33 -2.16 3.73
C LEU A 112 -8.40 -2.64 5.18
N TYR A 113 -9.50 -3.29 5.58
CA TYR A 113 -9.65 -3.81 6.94
C TYR A 113 -8.55 -4.81 7.29
N ARG A 114 -8.14 -5.67 6.34
CA ARG A 114 -7.03 -6.61 6.60
C ARG A 114 -5.71 -5.88 6.90
N ARG A 115 -5.46 -4.73 6.28
CA ARG A 115 -4.31 -3.88 6.63
C ARG A 115 -4.47 -3.31 8.04
N ILE A 116 -5.61 -2.66 8.31
CA ILE A 116 -5.87 -2.03 9.62
C ILE A 116 -5.81 -3.06 10.75
N ASN A 117 -6.49 -4.19 10.62
CA ASN A 117 -6.48 -5.27 11.61
C ASN A 117 -5.07 -5.84 11.83
N THR A 118 -4.25 -5.95 10.77
CA THR A 118 -2.87 -6.40 10.97
C THR A 118 -2.06 -5.38 11.79
N LEU A 119 -2.31 -4.08 11.61
CA LEU A 119 -1.62 -3.01 12.33
C LEU A 119 -2.04 -3.04 13.79
N GLN A 120 -3.35 -3.15 14.03
CA GLN A 120 -3.94 -3.36 15.36
C GLN A 120 -3.27 -4.55 16.07
N ILE A 121 -3.23 -5.73 15.44
CA ILE A 121 -2.60 -6.94 16.02
C ILE A 121 -1.11 -6.72 16.33
N MET A 122 -0.36 -6.04 15.44
CA MET A 122 1.06 -5.76 15.67
C MET A 122 1.27 -4.85 16.89
N ILE A 123 0.40 -3.86 17.09
CA ILE A 123 0.47 -2.91 18.20
C ILE A 123 -0.05 -3.52 19.51
N SER A 124 -1.16 -4.27 19.47
CA SER A 124 -1.73 -4.94 20.64
C SER A 124 -0.76 -5.94 21.27
N LYS A 125 0.05 -6.63 20.45
CA LYS A 125 1.12 -7.52 20.93
C LYS A 125 2.27 -6.79 21.63
N ASN A 126 2.37 -5.47 21.44
CA ASN A 126 3.44 -4.61 21.97
C ASN A 126 2.97 -3.68 23.12
N ASN A 127 1.81 -3.95 23.74
CA ASN A 127 1.12 -3.18 24.79
C ASN A 127 0.38 -1.93 24.32
N ILE A 128 -0.96 -2.02 24.20
CA ILE A 128 -1.90 -0.97 24.66
C ILE A 128 -3.17 -1.70 25.17
N LYS A 129 -3.41 -1.63 26.49
CA LYS A 129 -4.78 -1.66 27.02
C LYS A 129 -5.34 -0.27 26.77
N CYS A 130 -6.32 -0.15 25.89
CA CYS A 130 -7.19 1.02 25.87
C CYS A 130 -7.97 1.08 27.18
#